data_AF-A0A0Q6R768-F1
#
_entry.id   AF-A0A0Q6R768-F1
#
_cell.length_a   1.000
_cell.length_b   1.000
_cell.length_c   1.000
_cell.angle_alpha   90.00
_cell.angle_beta   90.00
_cell.angle_gamma   90.00
#
_symmetry.space_group_name_H-M   'P 1'
#
loop_
_entity.id
_entity.type
_entity.pdbx_description
1 polymer ?
#
loop_
_entity_poly.entity_id
_entity_poly.type
_entity_poly.pdbx_seq_one_letter_code
_entity_poly.pdbx_strand_id
1 'polypeptide(L)'
;MMAVLADLAAWEDPHGAVASVLGEATSRLYVRQRTWLEAHAAEIFGTAEGLSRQQQIAFTTALATNHAHAQLLGLLRGGIEWSLTSGTELAVGWRGMRTPGQLIGDWITTMYLRSSIDRDHPLLDLFFEKSPLETRAEVLGHIGWSFMHAKLVDPEPLARAMRLWDERVEHVRRHPEEVGELADFYWWARSEKFPLEWWLSRLRAATELHPNLRTRGMLGERLAQAARTFPGLVLAIVRNIINAREDPEDFRNYDLMERAIPPTIAAALDSGDAEVADDARKLMNELGRSGFIDLEGRVNDLRKPDA
;
A
#
# COMPACT_ATOMS: atom_id res chain seq x y z
N MET A 1 -2.32 -15.55 -39.59
CA MET A 1 -2.41 -15.08 -38.19
C MET A 1 -3.86 -14.89 -37.76
N MET A 2 -4.68 -14.11 -38.48
CA MET A 2 -6.10 -13.90 -38.12
C MET A 2 -6.95 -15.18 -38.09
N ALA A 3 -6.79 -16.08 -39.08
CA ALA A 3 -7.48 -17.38 -39.08
C ALA A 3 -7.11 -18.24 -37.85
N VAL A 4 -5.83 -18.29 -37.50
CA VAL A 4 -5.33 -19.04 -36.32
C VAL A 4 -5.87 -18.47 -35.00
N LEU A 5 -6.04 -17.14 -34.92
CA LEU A 5 -6.60 -16.50 -33.72
C LEU A 5 -8.10 -16.77 -33.56
N ALA A 6 -8.84 -16.80 -34.66
CA ALA A 6 -10.26 -17.19 -34.66
C ALA A 6 -10.42 -18.67 -34.28
N ASP A 7 -9.59 -19.56 -34.84
CA ASP A 7 -9.60 -20.98 -34.52
C ASP A 7 -9.22 -21.26 -33.06
N LEU A 8 -8.24 -20.51 -32.52
CA LEU A 8 -7.86 -20.60 -31.10
C LEU A 8 -8.99 -20.12 -30.18
N ALA A 9 -9.64 -18.99 -30.50
CA ALA A 9 -10.76 -18.48 -29.70
C ALA A 9 -11.96 -19.45 -29.67
N ALA A 10 -12.13 -20.25 -30.72
CA ALA A 10 -13.20 -21.25 -30.84
C ALA A 10 -12.82 -22.64 -30.25
N TRP A 11 -11.60 -22.85 -29.78
CA TRP A 11 -11.14 -24.16 -29.33
C TRP A 11 -11.69 -24.51 -27.94
N GLU A 12 -12.23 -25.72 -27.78
CA GLU A 12 -12.65 -26.19 -26.45
C GLU A 12 -11.43 -26.37 -25.54
N ASP A 13 -11.34 -25.50 -24.55
CA ASP A 13 -10.23 -25.44 -23.60
C ASP A 13 -10.75 -25.59 -22.16
N PRO A 14 -10.97 -26.84 -21.71
CA PRO A 14 -11.50 -27.12 -20.38
C PRO A 14 -10.59 -26.60 -19.25
N HIS A 15 -9.28 -26.56 -19.52
CA HIS A 15 -8.25 -26.22 -18.53
C HIS A 15 -7.87 -24.74 -18.55
N GLY A 16 -8.20 -23.99 -19.60
CA GLY A 16 -7.95 -22.55 -19.73
C GLY A 16 -6.58 -22.18 -20.30
N ALA A 17 -5.87 -23.12 -20.93
CA ALA A 17 -4.55 -22.87 -21.53
C ALA A 17 -4.58 -21.80 -22.64
N VAL A 18 -5.56 -21.86 -23.55
CA VAL A 18 -5.76 -20.87 -24.61
C VAL A 18 -6.12 -19.52 -24.00
N ALA A 19 -7.03 -19.51 -23.02
CA ALA A 19 -7.42 -18.29 -22.33
C ALA A 19 -6.21 -17.62 -21.65
N SER A 20 -5.37 -18.38 -20.96
CA SER A 20 -4.11 -17.86 -20.38
C SER A 20 -3.17 -17.31 -21.44
N VAL A 21 -2.99 -18.00 -22.58
CA VAL A 21 -2.15 -17.51 -23.69
C VAL A 21 -2.67 -16.19 -24.24
N LEU A 22 -3.99 -16.05 -24.43
CA LEU A 22 -4.60 -14.79 -24.88
C LEU A 22 -4.35 -13.67 -23.86
N GLY A 23 -4.54 -13.96 -22.56
CA GLY A 23 -4.24 -13.03 -21.48
C GLY A 23 -2.79 -12.57 -21.46
N GLU A 24 -1.83 -13.50 -21.53
CA GLU A 24 -0.39 -13.19 -21.56
C GLU A 24 0.00 -12.39 -22.81
N ALA A 25 -0.59 -12.73 -23.96
CA ALA A 25 -0.29 -12.09 -25.23
C ALA A 25 -0.94 -10.71 -25.40
N THR A 26 -1.78 -10.26 -24.47
CA THR A 26 -2.62 -9.05 -24.59
C THR A 26 -1.85 -7.82 -25.07
N SER A 27 -0.73 -7.44 -24.43
CA SER A 27 0.05 -6.27 -24.88
C SER A 27 0.62 -6.45 -26.28
N ARG A 28 1.05 -7.67 -26.65
CA ARG A 28 1.61 -7.95 -27.99
C ARG A 28 0.52 -7.90 -29.05
N LEU A 29 -0.66 -8.42 -28.74
CA LEU A 29 -1.85 -8.36 -29.59
C LEU A 29 -2.32 -6.92 -29.75
N TYR A 30 -2.30 -6.12 -28.69
CA TYR A 30 -2.65 -4.70 -28.77
C TYR A 30 -1.74 -3.94 -29.75
N VAL A 31 -0.43 -4.20 -29.72
CA VAL A 31 0.53 -3.54 -30.62
C VAL A 31 0.41 -4.03 -32.07
N ARG A 32 0.18 -5.33 -32.29
CA ARG A 32 0.26 -5.95 -33.63
C ARG A 32 -1.07 -6.16 -34.32
N GLN A 33 -2.15 -6.26 -33.56
CA GLN A 33 -3.50 -6.64 -34.01
C GLN A 33 -4.58 -5.88 -33.22
N ARG A 34 -4.38 -4.59 -33.02
CA ARG A 34 -5.24 -3.71 -32.22
C ARG A 34 -6.73 -3.86 -32.57
N THR A 35 -7.09 -3.69 -33.84
CA THR A 35 -8.48 -3.72 -34.30
C THR A 35 -9.15 -5.06 -34.03
N TRP A 36 -8.41 -6.16 -34.16
CA TRP A 36 -8.94 -7.48 -33.83
C TRP A 36 -9.16 -7.63 -32.32
N LEU A 37 -8.17 -7.24 -31.51
CA LEU A 37 -8.27 -7.34 -30.05
C LEU A 37 -9.41 -6.46 -29.51
N GLU A 38 -9.55 -5.24 -30.02
CA GLU A 38 -10.66 -4.33 -29.66
C GLU A 38 -12.02 -4.94 -30.02
N ALA A 39 -12.15 -5.55 -31.21
CA ALA A 39 -13.39 -6.17 -31.65
C ALA A 39 -13.79 -7.42 -30.84
N HIS A 40 -12.82 -8.13 -30.25
CA HIS A 40 -13.06 -9.38 -29.51
C HIS A 40 -12.83 -9.22 -27.99
N ALA A 41 -12.61 -8.01 -27.48
CA ALA A 41 -12.27 -7.78 -26.07
C ALA A 41 -13.36 -8.30 -25.13
N ALA A 42 -14.63 -8.07 -25.46
CA ALA A 42 -15.78 -8.57 -24.69
C ALA A 42 -15.84 -10.10 -24.67
N GLU A 43 -15.47 -10.76 -25.78
CA GLU A 43 -15.46 -12.21 -25.88
C GLU A 43 -14.30 -12.83 -25.08
N ILE A 44 -13.15 -12.15 -25.04
CA ILE A 44 -11.92 -12.65 -24.38
C ILE A 44 -11.91 -12.31 -22.88
N PHE A 45 -12.30 -11.10 -22.49
CA PHE A 45 -12.16 -10.59 -21.12
C PHE A 45 -13.50 -10.43 -20.39
N GLY A 46 -14.61 -10.69 -21.08
CA GLY A 46 -15.97 -10.52 -20.57
C GLY A 46 -16.42 -9.07 -20.56
N THR A 47 -17.62 -8.86 -20.01
CA THR A 47 -18.30 -7.56 -19.95
C THR A 47 -18.77 -7.27 -18.53
N ALA A 48 -19.35 -6.08 -18.30
CA ALA A 48 -19.89 -5.72 -17.01
C ALA A 48 -21.07 -6.63 -16.57
N GLU A 49 -21.70 -7.32 -17.52
CA GLU A 49 -22.80 -8.25 -17.27
C GLU A 49 -22.33 -9.64 -16.84
N GLY A 50 -21.09 -10.04 -17.15
CA GLY A 50 -20.64 -11.41 -16.87
C GLY A 50 -19.24 -11.77 -17.40
N LEU A 51 -18.60 -12.70 -16.68
CA LEU A 51 -17.38 -13.38 -17.10
C LEU A 51 -17.56 -14.90 -16.96
N SER A 52 -17.49 -15.62 -18.07
CA SER A 52 -17.32 -17.07 -18.05
C SER A 52 -15.98 -17.45 -17.41
N ARG A 53 -15.82 -18.71 -16.98
CA ARG A 53 -14.58 -19.19 -16.36
C ARG A 53 -13.35 -18.96 -17.26
N GLN A 54 -13.49 -19.15 -18.57
CA GLN A 54 -12.42 -18.94 -19.55
C GLN A 54 -12.09 -17.45 -19.67
N GLN A 55 -13.09 -16.57 -19.69
CA GLN A 55 -12.87 -15.13 -19.68
C GLN A 55 -12.17 -14.67 -18.39
N GLN A 56 -12.54 -15.22 -17.23
CA GLN A 56 -11.84 -14.94 -15.97
C GLN A 56 -10.37 -15.35 -16.03
N ILE A 57 -10.04 -16.49 -16.62
CA ILE A 57 -8.65 -16.95 -16.79
C ILE A 57 -7.87 -16.01 -17.70
N ALA A 58 -8.42 -15.61 -18.85
CA ALA A 58 -7.77 -14.66 -19.74
C ALA A 58 -7.59 -13.28 -19.09
N PHE A 59 -8.65 -12.77 -18.46
CA PHE A 59 -8.68 -11.49 -17.74
C PHE A 59 -7.65 -11.44 -16.61
N THR A 60 -7.65 -12.42 -15.71
CA THR A 60 -6.72 -12.45 -14.56
C THR A 60 -5.28 -12.66 -15.02
N THR A 61 -5.05 -13.44 -16.08
CA THR A 61 -3.72 -13.56 -16.68
C THR A 61 -3.26 -12.23 -17.29
N ALA A 62 -4.15 -11.51 -17.98
CA ALA A 62 -3.83 -10.21 -18.56
C ALA A 62 -3.41 -9.21 -17.47
N LEU A 63 -4.16 -9.13 -16.36
CA LEU A 63 -3.82 -8.29 -15.22
C LEU A 63 -2.45 -8.62 -14.60
N ALA A 64 -2.13 -9.91 -14.50
CA ALA A 64 -0.91 -10.37 -13.82
C ALA A 64 0.37 -10.23 -14.66
N THR A 65 0.25 -10.31 -15.99
CA THR A 65 1.41 -10.44 -16.90
C THR A 65 1.69 -9.18 -17.72
N ASN A 66 0.76 -8.23 -17.73
CA ASN A 66 0.90 -6.98 -18.49
C ASN A 66 1.04 -5.78 -17.54
N HIS A 67 1.62 -4.70 -18.05
CA HIS A 67 1.68 -3.44 -17.32
C HIS A 67 0.41 -2.62 -17.53
N ALA A 68 -0.10 -2.05 -16.45
CA ALA A 68 -1.26 -1.17 -16.51
C ALA A 68 -0.96 0.06 -17.39
N HIS A 69 -1.85 0.33 -18.34
CA HIS A 69 -1.91 1.56 -19.13
C HIS A 69 -3.35 1.80 -19.64
N ALA A 70 -3.67 3.04 -19.99
CA ALA A 70 -5.04 3.49 -20.23
C ALA A 70 -5.79 2.66 -21.28
N GLN A 71 -5.12 2.26 -22.37
CA GLN A 71 -5.74 1.52 -23.45
C GLN A 71 -6.08 0.08 -23.06
N LEU A 72 -5.19 -0.63 -22.34
CA LEU A 72 -5.54 -1.97 -21.83
C LEU A 72 -6.57 -1.88 -20.71
N LEU A 73 -6.54 -0.85 -19.87
CA LEU A 73 -7.62 -0.62 -18.90
C LEU A 73 -8.98 -0.51 -19.61
N GLY A 74 -9.02 0.17 -20.76
CA GLY A 74 -10.23 0.25 -21.60
C GLY A 74 -10.74 -1.11 -22.06
N LEU A 75 -9.84 -2.01 -22.50
CA LEU A 75 -10.20 -3.37 -22.93
C LEU A 75 -10.67 -4.25 -21.78
N LEU A 76 -10.07 -4.08 -20.59
CA LEU A 76 -10.35 -4.90 -19.41
C LEU A 76 -11.48 -4.33 -18.54
N ARG A 77 -12.03 -3.16 -18.90
CA ARG A 77 -12.99 -2.41 -18.07
C ARG A 77 -14.21 -3.24 -17.67
N GLY A 78 -14.86 -3.91 -18.62
CA GLY A 78 -16.05 -4.72 -18.33
C GLY A 78 -15.73 -5.83 -17.31
N GLY A 79 -14.61 -6.51 -17.50
CA GLY A 79 -14.09 -7.50 -16.56
C GLY A 79 -13.85 -6.95 -15.16
N ILE A 80 -13.24 -5.76 -15.07
CA ILE A 80 -13.00 -5.06 -13.80
C ILE A 80 -14.32 -4.72 -13.10
N GLU A 81 -15.26 -4.09 -13.82
CA GLU A 81 -16.55 -3.66 -13.28
C GLU A 81 -17.33 -4.84 -12.72
N TRP A 82 -17.48 -5.92 -13.51
CA TRP A 82 -18.16 -7.13 -13.06
C TRP A 82 -17.47 -7.77 -11.86
N SER A 83 -16.13 -7.84 -11.85
CA SER A 83 -15.35 -8.43 -10.76
C SER A 83 -15.56 -7.69 -9.44
N LEU A 84 -15.63 -6.35 -9.48
CA LEU A 84 -15.85 -5.54 -8.29
C LEU A 84 -17.31 -5.64 -7.80
N THR A 85 -18.29 -5.77 -8.69
CA THR A 85 -19.71 -5.78 -8.31
C THR A 85 -20.28 -7.15 -7.97
N SER A 86 -19.74 -8.22 -8.56
CA SER A 86 -20.33 -9.57 -8.44
C SER A 86 -20.03 -10.25 -7.10
N GLY A 87 -18.96 -9.84 -6.40
CA GLY A 87 -18.46 -10.53 -5.21
C GLY A 87 -17.99 -11.97 -5.47
N THR A 88 -17.82 -12.35 -6.74
CA THR A 88 -17.45 -13.72 -7.13
C THR A 88 -15.93 -13.89 -7.06
N GLU A 89 -15.49 -15.01 -6.48
CA GLU A 89 -14.07 -15.39 -6.52
C GLU A 89 -13.68 -15.77 -7.96
N LEU A 90 -12.70 -15.05 -8.52
CA LEU A 90 -12.29 -15.20 -9.91
C LEU A 90 -11.41 -16.44 -10.10
N ALA A 91 -11.63 -17.16 -11.21
CA ALA A 91 -10.70 -18.17 -11.68
C ALA A 91 -9.34 -17.52 -12.03
N VAL A 92 -8.27 -18.05 -11.44
CA VAL A 92 -6.91 -17.53 -11.58
C VAL A 92 -6.19 -18.23 -12.73
N GLY A 93 -5.87 -17.46 -13.78
CA GLY A 93 -5.11 -17.96 -14.93
C GLY A 93 -3.58 -17.89 -14.77
N TRP A 94 -3.08 -17.05 -13.85
CA TRP A 94 -1.66 -16.94 -13.53
C TRP A 94 -1.46 -16.80 -12.02
N ARG A 95 -0.76 -17.74 -11.40
CA ARG A 95 -0.48 -17.69 -9.95
C ARG A 95 0.70 -16.77 -9.67
N GLY A 96 0.45 -15.72 -8.91
CA GLY A 96 1.47 -14.77 -8.46
C GLY A 96 1.31 -14.44 -6.96
N MET A 97 2.08 -13.46 -6.50
CA MET A 97 2.01 -12.99 -5.12
C MET A 97 0.77 -12.13 -4.83
N ARG A 98 0.12 -11.61 -5.88
CA ARG A 98 -1.08 -10.75 -5.78
C ARG A 98 -2.32 -11.53 -6.18
N THR A 99 -3.42 -11.34 -5.45
CA THR A 99 -4.74 -11.89 -5.82
C THR A 99 -5.35 -11.11 -6.99
N PRO A 100 -6.37 -11.64 -7.68
CA PRO A 100 -7.07 -10.88 -8.73
C PRO A 100 -7.62 -9.52 -8.27
N GLY A 101 -8.25 -9.45 -7.09
CA GLY A 101 -8.77 -8.18 -6.55
C GLY A 101 -7.65 -7.17 -6.26
N GLN A 102 -6.53 -7.66 -5.76
CA GLN A 102 -5.31 -6.87 -5.55
C GLN A 102 -4.72 -6.34 -6.86
N LEU A 103 -4.66 -7.17 -7.91
CA LEU A 103 -4.20 -6.77 -9.24
C LEU A 103 -5.12 -5.71 -9.86
N ILE A 104 -6.45 -5.85 -9.70
CA ILE A 104 -7.42 -4.84 -10.13
C ILE A 104 -7.13 -3.50 -9.44
N GLY A 105 -6.96 -3.51 -8.11
CA GLY A 105 -6.60 -2.32 -7.35
C GLY A 105 -5.28 -1.71 -7.77
N ASP A 106 -4.25 -2.52 -8.02
CA ASP A 106 -2.96 -2.06 -8.54
C ASP A 106 -3.09 -1.36 -9.89
N TRP A 107 -3.88 -1.93 -10.80
CA TRP A 107 -4.12 -1.33 -12.11
C TRP A 107 -4.83 0.01 -12.00
N ILE A 108 -5.94 0.07 -11.25
CA ILE A 108 -6.74 1.29 -11.07
C ILE A 108 -5.89 2.37 -10.39
N THR A 109 -5.23 2.05 -9.28
CA THR A 109 -4.40 3.02 -8.56
C THR A 109 -3.19 3.45 -9.38
N THR A 110 -2.54 2.56 -10.13
CA THR A 110 -1.46 2.94 -11.06
C THR A 110 -1.94 3.93 -12.12
N MET A 111 -3.14 3.73 -12.68
CA MET A 111 -3.72 4.66 -13.65
C MET A 111 -4.05 6.01 -13.03
N TYR A 112 -4.55 6.01 -11.80
CA TYR A 112 -4.74 7.25 -11.06
C TYR A 112 -3.42 7.96 -10.79
N LEU A 113 -2.39 7.27 -10.30
CA LEU A 113 -1.08 7.86 -9.99
C LEU A 113 -0.36 8.42 -11.22
N ARG A 114 -0.57 7.82 -12.40
CA ARG A 114 -0.02 8.26 -13.69
C ARG A 114 -0.89 9.29 -14.42
N SER A 115 -1.90 9.85 -13.76
CA SER A 115 -2.85 10.83 -14.34
C SER A 115 -3.54 10.34 -15.62
N SER A 116 -3.65 9.01 -15.79
CA SER A 116 -4.40 8.39 -16.89
C SER A 116 -5.90 8.30 -16.59
N ILE A 117 -6.26 8.33 -15.30
CA ILE A 117 -7.63 8.56 -14.83
C ILE A 117 -7.59 9.62 -13.72
N ASP A 118 -8.67 10.40 -13.62
CA ASP A 118 -8.81 11.41 -12.58
C ASP A 118 -9.33 10.84 -11.25
N ARG A 119 -9.34 11.69 -10.23
CA ARG A 119 -9.83 11.33 -8.90
C ARG A 119 -11.29 10.88 -8.93
N ASP A 120 -12.13 11.58 -9.68
CA ASP A 120 -13.58 11.31 -9.77
C ASP A 120 -13.90 10.21 -10.78
N HIS A 121 -12.88 9.44 -11.20
CA HIS A 121 -13.09 8.37 -12.16
C HIS A 121 -13.87 7.21 -11.49
N PRO A 122 -14.99 6.73 -12.07
CA PRO A 122 -15.89 5.77 -11.43
C PRO A 122 -15.23 4.48 -10.96
N LEU A 123 -14.20 3.99 -11.66
CA LEU A 123 -13.46 2.78 -11.24
C LEU A 123 -12.72 2.94 -9.91
N LEU A 124 -12.24 4.15 -9.60
CA LEU A 124 -11.54 4.40 -8.34
C LEU A 124 -12.53 4.31 -7.16
N ASP A 125 -13.67 4.99 -7.29
CA ASP A 125 -14.73 4.94 -6.29
C ASP A 125 -15.30 3.52 -6.16
N LEU A 126 -15.58 2.84 -7.27
CA LEU A 126 -16.08 1.47 -7.28
C LEU A 126 -15.12 0.51 -6.58
N PHE A 127 -13.80 0.66 -6.80
CA PHE A 127 -12.80 -0.16 -6.13
C PHE A 127 -12.83 0.03 -4.62
N PHE A 128 -12.77 1.28 -4.14
CA PHE A 128 -12.74 1.54 -2.70
C PHE A 128 -14.08 1.26 -2.00
N GLU A 129 -15.21 1.34 -2.71
CA GLU A 129 -16.52 1.03 -2.17
C GLU A 129 -16.79 -0.48 -2.08
N LYS A 130 -16.40 -1.25 -3.10
CA LYS A 130 -16.80 -2.67 -3.21
C LYS A 130 -15.73 -3.67 -2.80
N SER A 131 -14.46 -3.29 -2.84
CA SER A 131 -13.39 -4.25 -2.53
C SER A 131 -13.36 -4.59 -1.04
N PRO A 132 -13.06 -5.85 -0.67
CA PRO A 132 -12.85 -6.22 0.72
C PRO A 132 -11.78 -5.37 1.41
N LEU A 133 -11.95 -5.10 2.71
CA LEU A 133 -11.04 -4.28 3.51
C LEU A 133 -9.56 -4.70 3.36
N GLU A 134 -9.28 -6.00 3.45
CA GLU A 134 -7.93 -6.56 3.30
C GLU A 134 -7.33 -6.28 1.92
N THR A 135 -8.15 -6.33 0.86
CA THR A 135 -7.70 -6.01 -0.51
C THR A 135 -7.34 -4.53 -0.64
N ARG A 136 -8.14 -3.63 -0.04
CA ARG A 136 -7.86 -2.19 -0.07
C ARG A 136 -6.58 -1.86 0.71
N ALA A 137 -6.42 -2.44 1.90
CA ALA A 137 -5.22 -2.29 2.72
C ALA A 137 -3.95 -2.71 1.95
N GLU A 138 -3.97 -3.90 1.35
CA GLU A 138 -2.85 -4.46 0.59
C GLU A 138 -2.51 -3.64 -0.66
N VAL A 139 -3.51 -3.06 -1.34
CA VAL A 139 -3.29 -2.16 -2.49
C VAL A 139 -2.67 -0.84 -2.02
N LEU A 140 -3.16 -0.24 -0.94
CA LEU A 140 -2.55 0.97 -0.37
C LEU A 140 -1.13 0.73 0.12
N GLY A 141 -0.86 -0.41 0.75
CA GLY A 141 0.49 -0.82 1.14
C GLY A 141 1.42 -0.98 -0.06
N HIS A 142 0.92 -1.61 -1.13
CA HIS A 142 1.69 -1.83 -2.36
C HIS A 142 2.07 -0.53 -3.08
N ILE A 143 1.26 0.54 -2.97
CA ILE A 143 1.65 1.87 -3.46
C ILE A 143 2.93 2.34 -2.74
N GLY A 144 2.94 2.33 -1.41
CA GLY A 144 4.12 2.71 -0.62
C GLY A 144 5.35 1.85 -0.94
N TRP A 145 5.15 0.53 -1.07
CA TRP A 145 6.21 -0.41 -1.49
C TRP A 145 6.75 -0.09 -2.89
N SER A 146 5.89 0.31 -3.82
CA SER A 146 6.28 0.70 -5.19
C SER A 146 7.14 1.97 -5.19
N PHE A 147 6.77 2.97 -4.38
CA PHE A 147 7.60 4.19 -4.21
C PHE A 147 8.97 3.89 -3.61
N MET A 148 9.06 2.95 -2.66
CA MET A 148 10.34 2.53 -2.08
C MET A 148 11.29 1.97 -3.14
N HIS A 149 10.77 1.26 -4.14
CA HIS A 149 11.56 0.68 -5.22
C HIS A 149 11.75 1.62 -6.42
N ALA A 150 11.08 2.77 -6.43
CA ALA A 150 11.24 3.76 -7.49
C ALA A 150 12.57 4.50 -7.36
N LYS A 151 13.37 4.49 -8.43
CA LYS A 151 14.64 5.25 -8.48
C LYS A 151 14.37 6.75 -8.47
N LEU A 152 13.49 7.19 -9.35
CA LEU A 152 13.03 8.57 -9.50
C LEU A 152 11.52 8.59 -9.46
N VAL A 153 10.98 9.67 -8.89
CA VAL A 153 9.56 9.87 -8.70
C VAL A 153 9.24 11.30 -9.10
N ASP A 154 8.37 11.44 -10.08
CA ASP A 154 7.89 12.75 -10.49
C ASP A 154 6.98 13.37 -9.41
N PRO A 155 6.95 14.71 -9.28
CA PRO A 155 6.15 15.38 -8.25
C PRO A 155 4.65 15.06 -8.32
N GLU A 156 4.12 14.84 -9.52
CA GLU A 156 2.69 14.62 -9.73
C GLU A 156 2.19 13.26 -9.18
N PRO A 157 2.78 12.09 -9.54
CA PRO A 157 2.44 10.83 -8.90
C PRO A 157 2.58 10.85 -7.37
N LEU A 158 3.62 11.52 -6.85
CA LEU A 158 3.82 11.67 -5.40
C LEU A 158 2.66 12.43 -4.76
N ALA A 159 2.30 13.60 -5.31
CA ALA A 159 1.20 14.41 -4.80
C ALA A 159 -0.16 13.69 -4.90
N ARG A 160 -0.39 12.91 -5.96
CA ARG A 160 -1.60 12.10 -6.13
C ARG A 160 -1.68 10.98 -5.10
N ALA A 161 -0.57 10.29 -4.83
CA ALA A 161 -0.50 9.26 -3.80
C ALA A 161 -0.77 9.85 -2.41
N MET A 162 -0.19 11.01 -2.09
CA MET A 162 -0.44 11.71 -0.83
C MET A 162 -1.92 12.06 -0.65
N ARG A 163 -2.57 12.61 -1.68
CA ARG A 163 -4.01 12.91 -1.65
C ARG A 163 -4.85 11.67 -1.45
N LEU A 164 -4.56 10.60 -2.18
CA LEU A 164 -5.28 9.34 -2.03
C LEU A 164 -5.20 8.83 -0.60
N TRP A 165 -4.00 8.80 -0.01
CA TRP A 165 -3.84 8.39 1.38
C TRP A 165 -4.63 9.27 2.36
N ASP A 166 -4.56 10.59 2.20
CA ASP A 166 -5.25 11.53 3.08
C ASP A 166 -6.77 11.32 3.05
N GLU A 167 -7.34 11.06 1.88
CA GLU A 167 -8.75 10.70 1.75
C GLU A 167 -9.10 9.37 2.42
N ARG A 168 -8.20 8.37 2.35
CA ARG A 168 -8.42 7.09 3.04
C ARG A 168 -8.37 7.24 4.56
N VAL A 169 -7.51 8.12 5.08
CA VAL A 169 -7.50 8.45 6.51
C VAL A 169 -8.83 9.12 6.91
N GLU A 170 -9.33 10.07 6.12
CA GLU A 170 -10.63 10.70 6.35
C GLU A 170 -11.80 9.69 6.28
N HIS A 171 -11.71 8.72 5.39
CA HIS A 171 -12.67 7.61 5.31
C HIS A 171 -12.68 6.80 6.60
N VAL A 172 -11.53 6.34 7.07
CA VAL A 172 -11.40 5.57 8.33
C VAL A 172 -11.83 6.38 9.55
N ARG A 173 -11.64 7.70 9.57
CA ARG A 173 -12.17 8.55 10.65
C ARG A 173 -13.70 8.52 10.73
N ARG A 174 -14.38 8.37 9.59
CA ARG A 174 -15.85 8.23 9.52
C ARG A 174 -16.31 6.78 9.67
N HIS A 175 -15.43 5.83 9.40
CA HIS A 175 -15.65 4.39 9.46
C HIS A 175 -14.58 3.69 10.31
N PRO A 176 -14.57 3.89 11.64
CA PRO A 176 -13.51 3.36 12.51
C PRO A 176 -13.39 1.83 12.49
N GLU A 177 -14.45 1.11 12.14
CA GLU A 177 -14.47 -0.35 11.93
C GLU A 177 -13.54 -0.80 10.79
N GLU A 178 -13.19 0.10 9.88
CA GLU A 178 -12.33 -0.18 8.72
C GLU A 178 -10.87 0.24 8.92
N VAL A 179 -10.45 0.44 10.18
CA VAL A 179 -9.11 0.91 10.52
C VAL A 179 -7.97 0.07 9.92
N GLY A 180 -8.21 -1.23 9.68
CA GLY A 180 -7.26 -2.13 9.04
C GLY A 180 -6.79 -1.67 7.66
N GLU A 181 -7.53 -0.78 6.98
CA GLU A 181 -7.13 -0.17 5.71
C GLU A 181 -5.80 0.58 5.81
N LEU A 182 -5.47 1.13 6.98
CA LEU A 182 -4.26 1.94 7.21
C LEU A 182 -3.04 1.11 7.69
N ALA A 183 -3.18 -0.22 7.81
CA ALA A 183 -2.20 -1.08 8.48
C ALA A 183 -0.78 -1.00 7.88
N ASP A 184 -0.69 -0.77 6.57
CA ASP A 184 0.58 -0.80 5.82
C ASP A 184 1.20 0.60 5.57
N PHE A 185 0.78 1.64 6.32
CA PHE A 185 1.36 2.98 6.16
C PHE A 185 2.88 3.04 6.36
N TYR A 186 3.46 2.09 7.10
CA TYR A 186 4.91 2.05 7.30
C TYR A 186 5.69 1.94 5.98
N TRP A 187 5.13 1.38 4.90
CA TRP A 187 5.78 1.38 3.59
C TRP A 187 5.95 2.80 3.02
N TRP A 188 4.94 3.64 3.21
CA TRP A 188 4.94 5.03 2.76
C TRP A 188 6.00 5.82 3.52
N ALA A 189 5.99 5.70 4.85
CA ALA A 189 7.01 6.28 5.71
C ALA A 189 8.39 5.78 5.30
N ARG A 190 8.60 4.48 5.08
CA ARG A 190 9.90 3.88 4.73
C ARG A 190 10.46 4.34 3.38
N SER A 191 9.61 4.67 2.42
CA SER A 191 10.00 4.86 1.01
C SER A 191 11.05 5.97 0.73
N GLU A 192 11.30 6.89 1.66
CA GLU A 192 12.16 8.08 1.46
C GLU A 192 11.68 9.07 0.40
N LYS A 193 10.51 8.86 -0.20
CA LYS A 193 10.00 9.72 -1.28
C LYS A 193 9.11 10.86 -0.79
N PHE A 194 8.49 10.70 0.38
CA PHE A 194 7.51 11.65 0.88
C PHE A 194 8.14 12.71 1.80
N PRO A 195 7.64 13.96 1.77
CA PRO A 195 8.10 15.02 2.67
C PRO A 195 8.00 14.62 4.14
N LEU A 196 9.00 15.02 4.93
CA LEU A 196 9.15 14.63 6.34
C LEU A 196 7.89 14.92 7.17
N GLU A 197 7.39 16.16 7.10
CA GLU A 197 6.20 16.60 7.83
C GLU A 197 4.94 15.82 7.42
N TRP A 198 4.83 15.48 6.13
CA TRP A 198 3.68 14.75 5.63
C TRP A 198 3.64 13.34 6.21
N TRP A 199 4.70 12.53 6.04
CA TRP A 199 4.60 11.14 6.50
C TRP A 199 4.55 11.04 8.04
N LEU A 200 5.19 11.96 8.78
CA LEU A 200 5.12 11.95 10.25
C LEU A 200 3.71 12.22 10.75
N SER A 201 3.04 13.25 10.23
CA SER A 201 1.67 13.58 10.64
C SER A 201 0.68 12.45 10.34
N ARG A 202 0.87 11.73 9.22
CA ARG A 202 0.02 10.60 8.84
C ARG A 202 0.35 9.33 9.63
N LEU A 203 1.61 9.11 10.00
CA LEU A 203 1.99 8.01 10.88
C LEU A 203 1.42 8.22 12.29
N ARG A 204 1.42 9.47 12.78
CA ARG A 204 0.71 9.82 14.02
C ARG A 204 -0.77 9.49 13.91
N ALA A 205 -1.44 9.99 12.87
CA ALA A 205 -2.86 9.70 12.68
C ALA A 205 -3.14 8.18 12.59
N ALA A 206 -2.30 7.42 11.87
CA ALA A 206 -2.45 5.98 11.74
C ALA A 206 -2.26 5.25 13.08
N THR A 207 -1.30 5.65 13.91
CA THR A 207 -1.08 5.05 15.24
C THR A 207 -2.15 5.45 16.27
N GLU A 208 -2.76 6.63 16.13
CA GLU A 208 -3.90 7.07 16.95
C GLU A 208 -5.19 6.32 16.58
N LEU A 209 -5.44 6.14 15.27
CA LEU A 209 -6.63 5.46 14.77
C LEU A 209 -6.53 3.94 14.92
N HIS A 210 -5.34 3.38 14.70
CA HIS A 210 -5.06 1.94 14.74
C HIS A 210 -4.13 1.61 15.92
N PRO A 211 -4.66 1.42 17.15
CA PRO A 211 -3.86 1.11 18.33
C PRO A 211 -2.92 -0.07 18.13
N ASN A 212 -3.29 -1.08 17.33
CA ASN A 212 -2.48 -2.27 17.08
C ASN A 212 -1.58 -2.18 15.82
N LEU A 213 -1.23 -0.96 15.37
CA LEU A 213 -0.45 -0.77 14.14
C LEU A 213 0.93 -1.40 14.27
N ARG A 214 1.30 -2.27 13.32
CA ARG A 214 2.62 -2.93 13.28
C ARG A 214 3.50 -2.30 12.21
N THR A 215 4.69 -1.84 12.60
CA THR A 215 5.67 -1.21 11.69
C THR A 215 6.73 -2.17 11.16
N ARG A 216 6.63 -3.47 11.51
CA ARG A 216 7.53 -4.57 11.10
C ARG A 216 9.02 -4.31 11.34
N GLY A 217 9.38 -3.44 12.30
CA GLY A 217 10.76 -3.10 12.62
C GLY A 217 11.51 -2.40 11.48
N MET A 218 10.83 -1.52 10.73
CA MET A 218 11.39 -0.88 9.54
C MET A 218 11.54 0.65 9.63
N LEU A 219 11.22 1.25 10.78
CA LEU A 219 11.12 2.72 10.90
C LEU A 219 12.06 3.33 11.94
N GLY A 220 12.86 2.52 12.64
CA GLY A 220 13.69 2.92 13.77
C GLY A 220 14.64 4.06 13.44
N GLU A 221 15.49 3.85 12.44
CA GLU A 221 16.44 4.87 11.96
C GLU A 221 15.75 6.15 11.46
N ARG A 222 14.63 5.99 10.76
CA ARG A 222 13.88 7.12 10.20
C ARG A 222 13.25 7.98 11.27
N LEU A 223 12.65 7.36 12.28
CA LEU A 223 12.08 8.05 13.43
C LEU A 223 13.19 8.75 14.21
N ALA A 224 14.35 8.12 14.39
CA ALA A 224 15.50 8.73 15.04
C ALA A 224 16.00 9.99 14.32
N GLN A 225 16.10 9.93 12.99
CA GLN A 225 16.46 11.10 12.18
C GLN A 225 15.40 12.20 12.27
N ALA A 226 14.13 11.83 12.17
CA ALA A 226 12.99 12.74 12.28
C ALA A 226 12.92 13.45 13.64
N ALA A 227 13.30 12.77 14.73
CA ALA A 227 13.24 13.31 16.08
C ALA A 227 14.12 14.55 16.26
N ARG A 228 15.18 14.70 15.46
CA ARG A 228 16.05 15.89 15.46
C ARG A 228 15.31 17.15 15.03
N THR A 229 14.26 17.01 14.22
CA THR A 229 13.47 18.14 13.70
C THR A 229 12.11 18.24 14.39
N PHE A 230 11.46 17.11 14.67
CA PHE A 230 10.12 17.05 15.26
C PHE A 230 10.07 16.16 16.51
N PRO A 231 10.82 16.49 17.58
CA PRO A 231 10.99 15.62 18.73
C PRO A 231 9.68 15.21 19.41
N GLY A 232 8.78 16.18 19.66
CA GLY A 232 7.48 15.91 20.30
C GLY A 232 6.56 15.02 19.45
N LEU A 233 6.54 15.24 18.13
CA LEU A 233 5.72 14.44 17.20
C LEU A 233 6.22 12.99 17.15
N VAL A 234 7.53 12.80 17.03
CA VAL A 234 8.12 11.46 17.00
C VAL A 234 7.95 10.74 18.34
N LEU A 235 8.11 11.45 19.46
CA LEU A 235 7.88 10.90 20.79
C LEU A 235 6.46 10.35 20.95
N ALA A 236 5.45 11.10 20.49
CA ALA A 236 4.05 10.65 20.51
C ALA A 236 3.84 9.38 19.64
N ILE A 237 4.39 9.36 18.43
CA ILE A 237 4.32 8.20 17.53
C ILE A 237 4.96 6.96 18.18
N VAL A 238 6.18 7.11 18.72
CA VAL A 238 6.91 6.03 19.36
C VAL A 238 6.15 5.51 20.58
N ARG A 239 5.59 6.40 21.42
CA ARG A 239 4.76 6.01 22.56
C ARG A 239 3.54 5.22 22.12
N ASN A 240 2.82 5.64 21.07
CA ASN A 240 1.65 4.91 20.57
C ASN A 240 2.01 3.50 20.08
N ILE A 241 3.11 3.36 19.32
CA ILE A 241 3.56 2.05 18.81
C ILE A 241 4.01 1.13 19.94
N ILE A 242 4.59 1.67 21.02
CA ILE A 242 4.97 0.88 22.19
C ILE A 242 3.72 0.44 22.98
N ASN A 243 2.73 1.32 23.13
CA ASN A 243 1.52 1.03 23.90
C ASN A 243 0.55 0.10 23.18
N ALA A 244 0.68 -0.06 21.86
CA ALA A 244 0.01 -1.04 21.01
C ALA A 244 0.18 -2.52 21.42
N ARG A 245 1.01 -2.81 22.43
CA ARG A 245 1.44 -4.15 22.81
C ARG A 245 0.38 -4.88 23.65
N GLU A 246 -0.20 -5.94 23.09
CA GLU A 246 -0.84 -6.99 23.89
C GLU A 246 0.14 -8.09 24.32
N ASP A 247 1.27 -8.27 23.62
CA ASP A 247 2.22 -9.37 23.87
C ASP A 247 3.62 -8.89 24.31
N PRO A 248 4.03 -9.17 25.56
CA PRO A 248 5.36 -8.85 26.10
C PRO A 248 6.52 -9.53 25.35
N GLU A 249 6.30 -10.65 24.66
CA GLU A 249 7.35 -11.41 23.98
C GLU A 249 7.55 -11.03 22.50
N ASP A 250 6.99 -9.90 22.04
CA ASP A 250 7.19 -9.48 20.66
C ASP A 250 8.61 -8.94 20.40
N PHE A 251 9.55 -9.86 20.14
CA PHE A 251 10.93 -9.64 19.70
C PHE A 251 11.05 -8.78 18.42
N ARG A 252 9.95 -8.49 17.71
CA ARG A 252 9.96 -7.82 16.37
C ARG A 252 10.11 -6.30 16.43
N ASN A 253 10.41 -5.72 17.60
CA ASN A 253 10.63 -4.28 17.79
C ASN A 253 12.05 -3.91 18.25
N TYR A 254 13.02 -4.81 18.08
CA TYR A 254 14.44 -4.51 18.28
C TYR A 254 14.85 -3.20 17.58
N ASP A 255 14.38 -2.98 16.36
CA ASP A 255 14.63 -1.75 15.60
C ASP A 255 14.14 -0.48 16.33
N LEU A 256 12.95 -0.49 16.95
CA LEU A 256 12.47 0.67 17.71
C LEU A 256 13.23 0.86 19.03
N MET A 257 13.47 -0.24 19.76
CA MET A 257 14.20 -0.22 21.04
C MET A 257 15.63 0.28 20.86
N GLU A 258 16.29 -0.18 19.80
CA GLU A 258 17.69 0.16 19.57
C GLU A 258 17.89 1.48 18.88
N ARG A 259 17.05 1.76 17.87
CA ARG A 259 17.33 2.83 16.91
C ARG A 259 16.44 4.04 17.10
N ALA A 260 15.16 3.87 17.44
CA ALA A 260 14.24 5.01 17.58
C ALA A 260 14.20 5.60 19.00
N ILE A 261 13.99 4.77 20.02
CA ILE A 261 13.64 5.25 21.36
C ILE A 261 14.74 6.11 21.99
N PRO A 262 16.01 5.65 22.10
CA PRO A 262 17.03 6.46 22.78
C PRO A 262 17.27 7.81 22.08
N PRO A 263 17.43 7.87 20.74
CA PRO A 263 17.56 9.16 20.04
C PRO A 263 16.31 10.05 20.15
N THR A 264 15.11 9.46 20.18
CA THR A 264 13.87 10.22 20.32
C THR A 264 13.77 10.87 21.70
N ILE A 265 14.05 10.11 22.76
CA ILE A 265 14.04 10.63 24.13
C ILE A 265 15.13 11.70 24.29
N ALA A 266 16.34 11.46 23.77
CA ALA A 266 17.42 12.44 23.80
C ALA A 266 17.01 13.76 23.12
N ALA A 267 16.52 13.69 21.89
CA ALA A 267 16.07 14.87 21.14
C ALA A 267 14.89 15.59 21.83
N ALA A 268 13.97 14.86 22.46
CA ALA A 268 12.88 15.42 23.23
C ALA A 268 13.35 16.17 24.48
N LEU A 269 14.33 15.63 25.20
CA LEU A 269 14.94 16.29 26.36
C LEU A 269 15.72 17.56 25.98
N ASP A 270 16.31 17.58 24.79
CA ASP A 270 17.10 18.72 24.27
C ASP A 270 16.27 19.72 23.45
N SER A 271 14.98 19.47 23.26
CA SER A 271 14.09 20.28 22.41
C SER A 271 13.83 21.70 22.92
N GLY A 272 14.11 21.97 24.20
CA GLY A 272 13.76 23.23 24.87
C GLY A 272 12.27 23.35 25.24
N ASP A 273 11.43 22.39 24.85
CA ASP A 273 10.01 22.32 25.23
C ASP A 273 9.85 21.54 26.54
N ALA A 274 9.34 22.22 27.56
CA ALA A 274 9.20 21.66 28.90
C ALA A 274 8.19 20.50 28.97
N GLU A 275 7.12 20.55 28.17
CA GLU A 275 6.08 19.52 28.13
C GLU A 275 6.62 18.26 27.43
N VAL A 276 7.25 18.44 26.26
CA VAL A 276 7.88 17.34 25.51
C VAL A 276 8.99 16.67 26.33
N ALA A 277 9.81 17.46 27.04
CA ALA A 277 10.85 16.93 27.91
C ALA A 277 10.27 16.15 29.12
N ASP A 278 9.14 16.59 29.67
CA ASP A 278 8.45 15.87 30.74
C ASP A 278 7.87 14.55 30.26
N ASP A 279 7.25 14.55 29.08
CA ASP A 279 6.76 13.33 28.44
C ASP A 279 7.90 12.33 28.13
N ALA A 280 9.05 12.84 27.69
CA ALA A 280 10.21 11.99 27.44
C ALA A 280 10.70 11.30 28.71
N ARG A 281 10.75 12.04 29.84
CA ARG A 281 11.10 11.46 31.16
C ARG A 281 10.09 10.42 31.61
N LYS A 282 8.80 10.67 31.45
CA LYS A 282 7.75 9.70 31.78
C LYS A 282 7.91 8.40 30.99
N LEU A 283 8.08 8.51 29.68
CA LEU A 283 8.29 7.33 28.81
C LEU A 283 9.57 6.56 29.19
N MET A 284 10.67 7.28 29.46
CA MET A 284 11.92 6.66 29.90
C MET A 284 11.75 5.88 31.21
N ASN A 285 11.06 6.46 32.19
CA ASN A 285 10.78 5.80 33.47
C ASN A 285 9.85 4.59 33.32
N GLU A 286 8.82 4.68 32.48
CA GLU A 286 7.92 3.57 32.17
C GLU A 286 8.68 2.39 31.57
N LEU A 287 9.51 2.65 30.54
CA LEU A 287 10.34 1.63 29.91
C LEU A 287 11.38 1.05 30.90
N GLY A 288 12.01 1.89 31.72
CA GLY A 288 12.91 1.42 32.78
C GLY A 288 12.24 0.45 33.74
N ARG A 289 10.99 0.74 34.16
CA ARG A 289 10.18 -0.17 35.00
C ARG A 289 9.81 -1.48 34.29
N SER A 290 9.69 -1.46 32.96
CA SER A 290 9.44 -2.64 32.14
C SER A 290 10.70 -3.45 31.80
N GLY A 291 11.87 -3.09 32.34
CA GLY A 291 13.12 -3.86 32.21
C GLY A 291 14.17 -3.28 31.26
N PHE A 292 13.93 -2.11 30.66
CA PHE A 292 14.91 -1.41 29.81
C PHE A 292 15.91 -0.59 30.64
N ILE A 293 16.71 -1.29 31.45
CA ILE A 293 17.55 -0.71 32.52
C ILE A 293 18.76 0.10 32.02
N ASP A 294 19.21 -0.09 30.79
CA ASP A 294 20.34 0.63 30.18
C ASP A 294 19.92 1.90 29.42
N LEU A 295 18.61 2.14 29.28
CA LEU A 295 18.05 3.20 28.45
C LEU A 295 18.53 4.60 28.86
N GLU A 296 18.55 4.90 30.16
CA GLU A 296 19.02 6.20 30.66
C GLU A 296 20.48 6.46 30.30
N GLY A 297 21.35 5.45 30.43
CA GLY A 297 22.75 5.54 30.04
C GLY A 297 22.91 5.87 28.56
N ARG A 298 22.18 5.14 27.70
CA ARG A 298 22.17 5.35 26.25
C ARG A 298 21.66 6.74 25.85
N VAL A 299 20.60 7.22 26.49
CA VAL A 299 20.07 8.58 26.26
C VAL A 299 21.11 9.62 26.65
N ASN A 300 21.74 9.47 27.81
CA ASN A 300 22.77 10.42 28.26
C ASN A 300 24.01 10.42 27.36
N ASP A 301 24.42 9.25 26.86
CA ASP A 301 25.53 9.15 25.90
C ASP A 301 25.26 9.91 24.61
N LEU A 302 24.04 9.85 24.08
CA LEU A 302 23.62 10.57 22.88
C LEU A 302 23.54 12.10 23.07
N ARG A 303 23.46 12.58 24.31
CA ARG A 303 23.36 14.00 24.66
C ARG A 303 24.70 14.63 25.02
N LYS A 304 25.78 13.83 25.07
CA LYS A 304 27.14 14.36 25.29
C LYS A 304 27.54 15.18 24.05
N PRO A 305 28.16 16.36 24.22
CA PRO A 305 28.72 17.10 23.09
C PRO A 305 29.82 16.25 22.43
N ASP A 306 29.83 16.21 21.10
CA ASP A 306 30.92 15.59 20.33
C ASP A 306 32.25 16.26 20.74
N ALA A 307 33.21 15.46 21.22
CA ALA A 307 34.51 15.91 21.70
C ALA A 307 35.47 16.32 20.57
#